data_AF-A0A0J9RB80-F1
#
_entry.id   AF-A0A0J9RB80-F1
#
_cell.length_a   1.000
_cell.length_b   1.000
_cell.length_c   1.000
_cell.angle_alpha   90.00
_cell.angle_beta   90.00
_cell.angle_gamma   90.00
#
_symmetry.space_group_name_H-M   'P 1'
#
loop_
_entity.id
_entity.type
_entity.pdbx_description
1 polymer ?
#
loop_
_entity_poly.entity_id
_entity_poly.type
_entity_poly.pdbx_seq_one_letter_code
_entity_poly.pdbx_strand_id
1 'polypeptide(L)'
;MDCDIRDALTDIKMSVEVFYKDSSNFYKPFAVKFKFDVCQLLKNKTQRNFLEKYAISHLTEWTNVNHSCPYRGHLIARNFRLDEVSLPILPIQDYKIAFNFSGAKPGIHLGMVLIYFEILEDYYKHKKNKPLPKPLNFV
;
A
#
# COMPACT_ATOMS: atom_id res chain seq x y z
N MET A 1 8.84 -9.82 4.23
CA MET A 1 10.00 -8.93 4.05
C MET A 1 10.59 -8.75 5.43
N ASP A 2 11.90 -8.87 5.51
CA ASP A 2 12.65 -8.86 6.76
C ASP A 2 13.88 -7.98 6.52
N CYS A 3 14.20 -7.09 7.44
CA CYS A 3 15.25 -6.10 7.29
C CYS A 3 15.86 -5.77 8.64
N ASP A 4 17.18 -5.59 8.71
CA ASP A 4 17.87 -5.16 9.92
C ASP A 4 18.25 -3.68 9.85
N ILE A 5 17.83 -2.94 10.87
CA ILE A 5 18.19 -1.54 11.05
C ILE A 5 19.64 -1.43 11.53
N ARG A 6 20.46 -0.69 10.78
CA ARG A 6 21.86 -0.40 11.17
C ARG A 6 21.96 0.57 12.34
N ASP A 7 21.25 1.70 12.25
CA ASP A 7 21.26 2.78 13.24
C ASP A 7 19.85 3.10 13.70
N ALA A 8 19.70 3.49 14.96
CA ALA A 8 18.40 3.79 15.54
C ALA A 8 17.60 4.80 14.70
N LEU A 9 16.43 4.39 14.19
CA LEU A 9 15.57 5.25 13.39
C LEU A 9 14.72 6.12 14.30
N THR A 10 15.17 7.34 14.55
CA THR A 10 14.51 8.33 15.43
C THR A 10 13.48 9.19 14.69
N ASP A 11 13.68 9.38 13.40
CA ASP A 11 12.79 10.14 12.52
C ASP A 11 12.67 9.40 11.19
N ILE A 12 11.43 9.14 10.77
CA ILE A 12 11.13 8.39 9.55
C ILE A 12 10.05 9.16 8.79
N LYS A 13 10.41 9.61 7.60
CA LYS A 13 9.53 10.21 6.62
C LYS A 13 9.33 9.22 5.49
N MET A 14 8.10 9.09 5.05
CA MET A 14 7.71 8.21 3.96
C MET A 14 7.06 9.04 2.86
N SER A 15 7.53 8.90 1.63
CA SER A 15 6.83 9.41 0.45
C SER A 15 6.33 8.26 -0.39
N VAL A 16 5.06 8.34 -0.80
CA VAL A 16 4.40 7.34 -1.63
C VAL A 16 4.10 7.92 -2.99
N GLU A 17 4.55 7.23 -4.03
CA GLU A 17 4.34 7.60 -5.43
C GLU A 17 3.72 6.42 -6.17
N VAL A 18 2.60 6.66 -6.84
CA VAL A 18 1.89 5.64 -7.63
C VAL A 18 2.23 5.86 -9.09
N PHE A 19 2.43 4.78 -9.83
CA PHE A 19 2.69 4.78 -11.26
C PHE A 19 1.75 3.79 -11.93
N TYR A 20 1.32 4.12 -13.14
CA TYR A 20 0.63 3.21 -14.03
C TYR A 20 1.49 2.97 -15.27
N LYS A 21 1.39 1.78 -15.85
CA LYS A 21 2.08 1.45 -17.09
C LYS A 21 1.20 1.80 -18.26
N ASP A 22 1.72 2.61 -19.18
CA ASP A 22 0.98 2.99 -20.37
C ASP A 22 1.11 1.97 -21.51
N SER A 23 0.45 2.24 -22.64
CA SER A 23 0.51 1.41 -23.85
C SER A 23 1.91 1.35 -24.48
N SER A 24 2.83 2.24 -24.09
CA SER A 24 4.22 2.23 -24.51
C SER A 24 5.11 1.38 -23.58
N ASN A 25 4.51 0.65 -22.63
CA ASN A 25 5.18 -0.15 -21.61
C ASN A 25 6.06 0.64 -20.63
N PHE A 26 5.84 1.96 -20.49
CA PHE A 26 6.57 2.78 -19.54
C PHE A 26 5.70 3.14 -18.33
N TYR A 27 6.31 3.11 -17.14
CA TYR A 27 5.67 3.56 -15.91
C TYR A 27 5.62 5.09 -15.86
N LYS A 28 4.42 5.64 -15.96
CA LYS A 28 4.17 7.07 -15.81
C LYS A 28 3.68 7.39 -14.39
N PRO A 29 4.16 8.48 -13.77
CA PRO A 29 3.71 8.86 -12.44
C PRO A 29 2.24 9.24 -12.50
N PHE A 30 1.48 8.72 -11.54
CA PHE A 30 0.20 9.28 -11.19
C PHE A 30 0.44 10.65 -10.54
N ALA A 31 -0.45 11.62 -10.78
CA ALA A 31 -0.21 13.01 -10.35
C ALA A 31 -0.12 13.18 -8.81
N VAL A 32 -0.50 12.16 -8.05
CA VAL A 32 -0.61 12.23 -6.59
C VAL A 32 0.64 11.66 -5.92
N LYS A 33 1.32 12.51 -5.14
CA LYS A 33 2.44 12.14 -4.27
C LYS A 33 2.06 12.39 -2.82
N PHE A 34 2.03 11.33 -2.02
CA PHE A 34 1.73 11.43 -0.59
C PHE A 34 3.02 11.51 0.22
N LYS A 35 2.98 12.26 1.33
CA LYS A 35 4.09 12.37 2.27
C LYS A 35 3.56 12.19 3.68
N PHE A 36 4.23 11.36 4.45
CA PHE A 36 3.86 10.99 5.81
C PHE A 36 5.08 11.11 6.71
N ASP A 37 4.88 11.67 7.90
CA ASP A 37 5.84 11.55 9.00
C ASP A 37 5.42 10.33 9.84
N VAL A 38 6.10 9.20 9.63
CA VAL A 38 5.72 7.91 10.21
C VAL A 38 5.83 7.96 11.73
N CYS A 39 6.90 8.58 12.25
CA CYS A 39 7.10 8.71 13.69
C CYS A 39 6.02 9.59 14.34
N GLN A 40 5.64 10.70 13.70
CA GLN A 40 4.57 11.55 14.17
C GLN A 40 3.20 10.84 14.10
N LEU A 41 2.94 10.08 13.03
CA LEU A 41 1.70 9.33 12.87
C LEU A 41 1.52 8.26 13.95
N LEU A 42 2.58 7.52 14.27
CA LEU A 42 2.53 6.50 15.33
C LEU A 42 2.46 7.11 16.72
N LYS A 43 3.00 8.32 16.93
CA LYS A 43 2.89 9.05 18.19
C LYS A 43 1.48 9.64 18.40
N ASN A 44 0.85 10.12 17.33
CA ASN A 44 -0.46 10.76 17.40
C ASN A 44 -1.57 9.70 17.47
N LYS A 45 -2.34 9.72 18.55
CA LYS A 45 -3.51 8.84 18.72
C LYS A 45 -4.72 9.25 17.87
N THR A 46 -4.68 10.42 17.23
CA THR A 46 -5.78 10.98 16.45
C THR A 46 -5.38 11.08 14.98
N GLN A 47 -5.98 10.26 14.13
CA GLN A 47 -5.77 10.29 12.68
C GLN A 47 -6.65 11.37 12.05
N ARG A 48 -6.07 12.22 11.21
CA ARG A 48 -6.77 13.40 10.67
C ARG A 48 -7.55 13.09 9.39
N ASN A 49 -7.15 12.07 8.65
CA ASN A 49 -7.78 11.69 7.39
C ASN A 49 -7.78 10.16 7.19
N PHE A 50 -8.52 9.71 6.17
CA PHE A 50 -8.64 8.29 5.83
C PHE A 50 -7.29 7.65 5.49
N LEU A 51 -6.40 8.35 4.79
CA LEU A 51 -5.10 7.82 4.39
C LEU A 51 -4.17 7.57 5.57
N GLU A 52 -4.15 8.48 6.55
CA GLU A 52 -3.40 8.30 7.81
C GLU A 52 -3.93 7.11 8.60
N LYS A 53 -5.26 6.98 8.71
CA LYS A 53 -5.90 5.84 9.38
C LYS A 53 -5.57 4.53 8.69
N TYR A 54 -5.66 4.51 7.36
CA TYR A 54 -5.33 3.34 6.54
C TYR A 54 -3.86 2.95 6.70
N ALA A 55 -2.94 3.92 6.59
CA ALA A 55 -1.52 3.70 6.73
C ALA A 55 -1.14 3.16 8.11
N ILE A 56 -1.67 3.76 9.20
CA ILE A 56 -1.40 3.29 10.56
C ILE A 56 -1.94 1.87 10.75
N SER A 57 -3.18 1.59 10.34
CA SER A 57 -3.78 0.25 10.47
C SER A 57 -2.89 -0.82 9.83
N HIS A 58 -2.48 -0.59 8.57
CA HIS A 58 -1.66 -1.56 7.85
C HIS A 58 -0.26 -1.69 8.43
N LEU A 59 0.35 -0.59 8.88
CA LEU A 59 1.66 -0.63 9.53
C LEU A 59 1.59 -1.45 10.83
N THR A 60 0.60 -1.20 11.68
CA THR A 60 0.50 -1.88 12.99
C THR A 60 0.05 -3.34 12.89
N GLU A 61 -0.71 -3.70 11.86
CA GLU A 61 -1.27 -5.06 11.71
C GLU A 61 -0.29 -6.02 11.03
N TRP A 62 0.39 -5.55 9.99
CA TRP A 62 1.22 -6.40 9.14
C TRP A 62 2.72 -6.30 9.44
N THR A 63 3.12 -5.41 10.36
CA THR A 63 4.53 -5.21 10.72
C THR A 63 4.74 -5.13 12.22
N ASN A 64 6.00 -5.23 12.65
CA ASN A 64 6.40 -4.99 14.04
C ASN A 64 6.61 -3.49 14.38
N VAL A 65 6.17 -2.58 13.51
CA VAL A 65 6.25 -1.12 13.66
C VAL A 65 4.99 -0.61 14.38
N ASN A 66 4.81 -1.01 15.64
CA ASN A 66 3.57 -0.77 16.40
C ASN A 66 3.70 0.24 17.55
N HIS A 67 4.87 0.86 17.73
CA HIS A 67 5.13 1.82 18.80
C HIS A 67 5.63 3.18 18.29
N SER A 68 5.75 4.18 19.17
CA SER A 68 6.40 5.42 18.77
C SER A 68 7.90 5.20 18.56
N CYS A 69 8.51 5.84 17.56
CA CYS A 69 9.96 5.84 17.35
C CYS A 69 10.73 6.16 18.66
N PRO A 70 11.95 5.62 18.86
CA PRO A 70 12.86 5.06 17.85
C PRO A 70 12.75 3.55 17.60
N TYR A 71 13.03 3.13 16.37
CA TYR A 71 13.11 1.72 15.98
C TYR A 71 14.57 1.22 15.91
N ARG A 72 14.81 -0.01 16.37
CA ARG A 72 16.12 -0.68 16.38
C ARG A 72 15.95 -2.17 16.11
N GLY A 73 16.99 -2.79 15.54
CA GLY A 73 17.03 -4.24 15.31
C GLY A 73 16.24 -4.65 14.08
N HIS A 74 15.57 -5.80 14.19
CA HIS A 74 14.94 -6.47 13.06
C HIS A 74 13.52 -5.95 12.81
N LEU A 75 13.25 -5.48 11.59
CA LEU A 75 11.92 -5.13 11.09
C LEU A 75 11.35 -6.25 10.25
N ILE A 76 10.08 -6.56 10.52
CA ILE A 76 9.35 -7.65 9.86
C ILE A 76 8.07 -7.09 9.28
N ALA A 77 7.79 -7.44 8.03
CA ALA A 77 6.50 -7.21 7.37
C ALA A 77 6.01 -8.52 6.74
N ARG A 78 4.85 -9.03 7.15
CA ARG A 78 4.30 -10.33 6.73
C ARG A 78 2.81 -10.24 6.45
N ASN A 79 2.33 -11.10 5.55
CA ASN A 79 0.91 -11.32 5.26
C ASN A 79 0.13 -10.06 4.86
N PHE A 80 0.79 -9.10 4.21
CA PHE A 80 0.13 -7.88 3.72
C PHE A 80 -1.06 -8.24 2.82
N ARG A 81 -2.23 -7.66 3.14
CA ARG A 81 -3.47 -7.80 2.39
C ARG A 81 -4.02 -6.42 2.05
N LEU A 82 -4.54 -6.28 0.85
CA LEU A 82 -5.26 -5.09 0.38
C LEU A 82 -6.74 -5.42 0.34
N ASP A 83 -7.54 -4.72 1.13
CA ASP A 83 -9.00 -4.85 1.08
C ASP A 83 -9.56 -4.12 -0.15
N GLU A 84 -10.42 -4.78 -0.93
CA GLU A 84 -11.04 -4.22 -2.15
C GLU A 84 -11.78 -2.89 -1.90
N VAL A 85 -12.25 -2.67 -0.67
CA VAL A 85 -13.08 -1.51 -0.28
C VAL A 85 -12.27 -0.21 -0.19
N SER A 86 -10.93 -0.27 -0.12
CA SER A 86 -10.09 0.92 0.08
C SER A 86 -9.54 1.54 -1.21
N LEU A 87 -9.61 0.82 -2.33
CA LEU A 87 -9.07 1.27 -3.60
C LEU A 87 -10.15 1.97 -4.45
N PRO A 88 -9.84 3.12 -5.07
CA PRO A 88 -10.74 3.69 -6.07
C PRO A 88 -10.87 2.73 -7.25
N ILE A 89 -11.90 2.93 -8.09
CA ILE A 89 -12.01 2.19 -9.36
C ILE A 89 -10.80 2.57 -10.22
N LEU A 90 -9.87 1.64 -10.36
CA LEU A 90 -8.66 1.79 -11.15
C LEU A 90 -8.84 1.06 -12.49
N PRO A 91 -8.37 1.65 -13.61
CA PRO A 91 -8.30 0.96 -14.89
C PRO A 91 -7.57 -0.39 -14.82
N ILE A 92 -7.93 -1.31 -15.72
CA ILE A 92 -7.27 -2.61 -15.90
C ILE A 92 -5.90 -2.38 -16.55
N GLN A 93 -4.87 -2.25 -15.72
CA GLN A 93 -3.50 -1.93 -16.13
C GLN A 93 -2.49 -2.48 -15.11
N ASP A 94 -1.21 -2.43 -15.47
CA ASP A 94 -0.11 -2.66 -14.54
C ASP A 94 0.17 -1.39 -13.73
N TYR A 95 0.33 -1.54 -12.43
CA TYR A 95 0.66 -0.47 -11.50
C TYR A 95 1.94 -0.79 -10.73
N LYS A 96 2.60 0.29 -10.31
CA LYS A 96 3.74 0.25 -9.40
C LYS A 96 3.56 1.31 -8.33
N ILE A 97 3.67 0.95 -7.06
CA ILE A 97 3.73 1.89 -5.95
C ILE A 97 5.14 1.89 -5.39
N ALA A 98 5.72 3.08 -5.25
CA ALA A 98 7.01 3.29 -4.63
C ALA A 98 6.84 3.94 -3.26
N PHE A 99 7.29 3.26 -2.22
CA PHE A 99 7.40 3.78 -0.86
C PHE A 99 8.87 4.13 -0.61
N ASN A 100 9.16 5.42 -0.50
CA ASN A 100 10.49 5.94 -0.24
C ASN A 100 10.60 6.38 1.22
N PHE A 101 11.55 5.82 1.95
CA PHE A 101 11.82 6.13 3.34
C PHE A 101 13.08 6.99 3.48
N SER A 102 12.97 8.07 4.25
CA SER A 102 14.09 8.96 4.57
C SER A 102 14.05 9.36 6.03
N GLY A 103 15.21 9.62 6.62
CA GLY A 103 15.30 10.19 7.97
C GLY A 103 15.44 11.70 7.92
N ALA A 104 14.94 12.42 8.92
CA ALA A 104 15.31 13.81 9.12
C ALA A 104 16.57 13.94 9.97
N LYS A 105 17.55 14.64 9.39
CA LYS A 105 18.77 15.20 9.99
C LYS A 105 19.92 14.22 10.23
N PRO A 106 20.95 14.20 9.33
CA PRO A 106 20.91 14.69 7.95
C PRO A 106 19.89 13.91 7.10
N GLY A 107 19.51 14.42 5.92
CA GLY A 107 18.53 13.79 5.03
C GLY A 107 19.06 12.48 4.44
N ILE A 108 19.05 11.41 5.23
CA ILE A 108 19.58 10.10 4.86
C ILE A 108 18.44 9.32 4.18
N HIS A 109 18.73 8.76 3.01
CA HIS A 109 17.84 7.78 2.39
C HIS A 109 17.95 6.46 3.16
N LEU A 110 16.84 6.02 3.77
CA LEU A 110 16.80 4.80 4.58
C LEU A 110 16.53 3.57 3.72
N GLY A 111 15.71 3.73 2.68
CA GLY A 111 15.41 2.66 1.74
C GLY A 111 14.17 2.92 0.90
N MET A 112 13.90 1.98 0.00
CA MET A 112 12.75 2.01 -0.90
C MET A 112 12.08 0.65 -0.94
N VAL A 113 10.75 0.64 -0.93
CA VAL A 113 9.93 -0.55 -1.20
C VAL A 113 9.14 -0.30 -2.48
N LEU A 114 9.24 -1.22 -3.43
CA LEU A 114 8.50 -1.20 -4.68
C LEU A 114 7.48 -2.33 -4.68
N ILE A 115 6.21 -1.99 -4.88
CA ILE A 115 5.13 -2.95 -5.02
C ILE A 115 4.61 -2.86 -6.45
N TYR A 116 4.60 -3.99 -7.14
CA TYR A 116 4.03 -4.13 -8.48
C TYR A 116 2.75 -4.94 -8.36
N PHE A 117 1.68 -4.49 -9.02
CA PHE A 117 0.44 -5.24 -9.10
C PHE A 117 -0.26 -4.97 -10.42
N GLU A 118 -1.02 -5.95 -10.86
CA GLU A 118 -1.85 -5.89 -12.05
C GLU A 118 -3.31 -5.94 -11.61
N ILE A 119 -4.14 -5.13 -12.24
CA ILE A 119 -5.58 -5.16 -12.03
C ILE A 119 -6.19 -6.00 -13.14
N LEU A 120 -6.86 -7.08 -12.75
CA LEU A 120 -7.52 -8.02 -13.64
C LEU A 120 -9.04 -7.93 -13.46
N GLU A 121 -9.79 -8.17 -14.53
CA GLU A 121 -11.24 -8.37 -14.43
C GLU A 121 -11.56 -9.69 -13.71
N ASP A 122 -12.46 -9.62 -12.74
CA ASP A 122 -13.00 -10.81 -12.09
C ASP A 122 -14.09 -11.44 -12.96
N TYR A 123 -13.67 -12.30 -13.89
CA TYR A 123 -14.57 -13.07 -14.76
C TYR A 123 -15.59 -13.93 -13.98
N TYR A 124 -15.27 -14.36 -12.76
CA TYR A 124 -16.11 -15.30 -12.00
C TYR A 124 -17.24 -14.61 -11.23
N LYS A 125 -17.11 -13.32 -10.86
CA LYS A 125 -18.20 -12.52 -10.28
C LYS A 125 -19.43 -12.47 -11.20
N HIS A 126 -19.23 -12.35 -12.51
CA HIS A 126 -20.33 -12.31 -13.49
C HIS A 126 -21.01 -13.68 -13.72
N LYS A 127 -20.31 -14.80 -13.53
CA LYS A 127 -20.89 -16.14 -13.73
C LYS A 127 -21.90 -16.52 -12.64
N LYS A 128 -21.66 -16.10 -11.40
CA LYS A 128 -22.59 -16.37 -10.27
C LYS A 128 -23.91 -15.62 -10.38
N ASN A 129 -23.93 -14.48 -11.06
CA ASN A 129 -25.13 -13.66 -11.26
C ASN A 129 -25.95 -14.05 -12.49
N LYS A 130 -25.55 -15.08 -13.25
CA LYS A 130 -26.39 -15.57 -14.36
C LYS A 130 -27.58 -16.34 -13.78
N PRO A 131 -28.84 -15.93 -14.04
CA PRO A 131 -30.00 -16.70 -13.63
C PRO A 131 -29.94 -18.09 -14.26
N LEU A 132 -30.29 -19.11 -13.48
CA LEU A 132 -30.37 -20.49 -13.95
C LEU A 132 -31.30 -20.54 -15.18
N PRO A 133 -30.90 -21.16 -16.30
CA PRO A 133 -31.78 -21.31 -17.45
C PRO A 133 -33.09 -21.97 -17.00
N LYS A 134 -34.23 -21.31 -17.28
CA LYS A 134 -35.53 -21.92 -17.03
C LYS A 134 -35.63 -23.21 -17.86
N PRO A 135 -36.08 -24.33 -17.29
CA PRO A 135 -36.25 -25.55 -18.06
C PRO A 135 -37.21 -25.27 -19.22
N LEU A 136 -36.78 -25.65 -20.44
CA LEU A 136 -37.67 -25.62 -21.60
C LEU A 136 -38.75 -26.70 -21.38
N ASN A 137 -39.94 -26.26 -21.03
CA ASN A 137 -41.12 -27.12 -21.09
C ASN A 137 -41.53 -27.22 -22.56
N PHE A 138 -41.27 -28.36 -23.17
CA PHE A 138 -41.88 -28.73 -24.44
C PHE A 138 -43.33 -29.14 -24.15
N VAL A 139 -44.28 -28.36 -24.68
CA VAL A 139 -45.71 -28.68 -24.74
C VAL A 139 -46.00 -29.35 -26.06
#